data_AF-A0A839F7V7-F1
#
_entry.id   AF-A0A839F7V7-F1
#
_cell.length_a   1.000
_cell.length_b   1.000
_cell.length_c   1.000
_cell.angle_alpha   90.00
_cell.angle_beta   90.00
_cell.angle_gamma   90.00
#
_symmetry.space_group_name_H-M   'P 1'
#
loop_
_entity.id
_entity.type
_entity.pdbx_description
1 polymer ?
#
loop_
_entity_poly.entity_id
_entity_poly.type
_entity_poly.pdbx_seq_one_letter_code
_entity_poly.pdbx_strand_id
1 'polypeptide(L)'
;MLCGIPPPRLGSRRGCATLPRRPSPHRTRRAVRMDKSEVVVGNTRIALQWPNERDELTATLGRALEPVLIPLGFEVKRDPRGDDFVRTRGDTTLTVCGVGYDDHPHYACDVLVTVRHHVVEQLLASVVPGNEYTATWTMRLSNLESHGGFAITSVRHIEAFIKFAARKLPAVVERCDDLHELDRIINADRTQIDGVDFASAEGPIVLAWLAGNPNFESMVAYADTRYDRREIEGDTPIVQLADHLRRTVPVERRRPATG
;
A
#
# COMPACT_ATOMS: atom_id res chain seq x y z
N MET A 1 34.50 61.22 8.81
CA MET A 1 34.40 62.29 7.79
C MET A 1 34.74 61.69 6.44
N LEU A 2 33.84 61.81 5.47
CA LEU A 2 33.98 61.74 3.99
C LEU A 2 32.52 61.72 3.48
N CYS A 3 31.95 62.88 3.13
CA CYS A 3 31.71 63.33 1.74
C CYS A 3 30.87 62.30 0.96
N GLY A 4 29.60 62.49 0.60
CA GLY A 4 28.87 63.72 0.28
C GLY A 4 28.83 63.93 -1.24
N ILE A 5 27.98 63.17 -1.96
CA ILE A 5 27.56 63.47 -3.35
C ILE A 5 26.04 63.23 -3.48
N PRO A 6 25.24 64.20 -3.95
CA PRO A 6 23.77 64.15 -4.03
C PRO A 6 23.25 63.52 -5.35
N PRO A 7 21.94 63.23 -5.48
CA PRO A 7 21.39 62.37 -6.53
C PRO A 7 20.90 63.15 -7.75
N PRO A 8 20.69 62.53 -8.92
CA PRO A 8 19.78 63.05 -9.93
C PRO A 8 18.44 62.32 -9.89
N ARG A 9 17.37 63.07 -9.65
CA ARG A 9 15.99 62.66 -9.94
C ARG A 9 15.66 62.95 -11.41
N LEU A 10 15.11 61.91 -12.07
CA LEU A 10 14.01 61.91 -13.04
C LEU A 10 14.11 62.81 -14.29
N GLY A 11 14.51 62.18 -15.39
CA GLY A 11 14.07 62.51 -16.75
C GLY A 11 13.34 61.33 -17.37
N SER A 12 12.02 61.42 -17.43
CA SER A 12 11.11 60.47 -18.10
C SER A 12 11.37 60.42 -19.61
N ARG A 13 11.56 59.23 -20.17
CA ARG A 13 10.98 58.85 -21.47
C ARG A 13 10.87 57.32 -21.59
N ARG A 14 9.65 56.93 -21.92
CA ARG A 14 9.14 55.56 -22.02
C ARG A 14 9.87 54.77 -23.10
N GLY A 15 10.24 53.54 -22.76
CA GLY A 15 10.76 52.53 -23.67
C GLY A 15 10.86 51.20 -22.93
N CYS A 16 9.80 50.81 -22.22
CA CYS A 16 9.71 49.48 -21.63
C CYS A 16 9.57 48.51 -22.81
N ALA A 17 10.66 47.83 -23.15
CA ALA A 17 10.64 46.74 -24.11
C ALA A 17 9.71 45.65 -23.55
N THR A 18 8.49 45.60 -24.07
CA THR A 18 7.57 44.50 -23.88
C THR A 18 8.21 43.27 -24.52
N LEU A 19 8.88 42.46 -23.69
CA LEU A 19 9.17 41.07 -24.04
C LEU A 19 7.83 40.42 -24.42
N PRO A 20 7.74 39.69 -25.54
CA PRO A 20 6.51 39.00 -25.89
C PRO A 20 6.18 38.04 -24.75
N ARG A 21 5.04 38.27 -24.09
CA ARG A 21 4.43 37.29 -23.19
C ARG A 21 4.34 35.99 -23.97
N ARG A 22 5.16 35.00 -23.59
CA ARG A 22 4.91 33.62 -23.99
C ARG A 22 3.47 33.31 -23.57
N PRO A 23 2.58 32.90 -24.49
CA PRO A 23 1.26 32.47 -24.09
C PRO A 23 1.42 31.23 -23.18
N SER A 24 0.85 31.31 -21.98
CA SER A 24 0.65 30.16 -21.11
C SER A 24 -0.05 29.05 -21.90
N PRO A 25 0.38 27.77 -21.82
CA PRO A 25 -0.16 26.72 -22.68
C PRO A 25 -1.59 26.27 -22.30
N HIS A 26 -2.22 26.91 -21.30
CA HIS A 26 -3.59 26.60 -20.90
C HIS A 26 -4.62 27.49 -21.59
N ARG A 27 -4.87 27.26 -22.88
CA ARG A 27 -6.22 27.29 -23.50
C ARG A 27 -6.14 27.07 -25.01
N THR A 28 -6.27 25.81 -25.39
CA THR A 28 -7.01 25.44 -26.58
C THR A 28 -7.80 24.18 -26.25
N ARG A 29 -9.11 24.35 -25.98
CA ARG A 29 -10.09 23.26 -26.04
C ARG A 29 -10.12 22.73 -27.47
N ARG A 30 -9.30 21.73 -27.75
CA ARG A 30 -9.68 20.66 -28.66
C ARG A 30 -10.00 19.49 -27.74
N ALA A 31 -11.27 19.07 -27.74
CA ALA A 31 -11.59 17.72 -27.28
C ALA A 31 -10.78 16.78 -28.17
N VAL A 32 -9.64 16.32 -27.65
CA VAL A 32 -8.94 15.18 -28.23
C VAL A 32 -9.98 14.08 -28.20
N ARG A 33 -10.35 13.60 -29.37
CA ARG A 33 -11.24 12.45 -29.51
C ARG A 33 -10.52 11.31 -28.80
N MET A 34 -10.88 11.07 -27.55
CA MET A 34 -10.21 10.08 -26.71
C MET A 34 -10.57 8.70 -27.25
N ASP A 35 -9.58 7.97 -27.75
CA ASP A 35 -9.76 6.58 -28.16
C ASP A 35 -10.17 5.79 -26.91
N LYS A 36 -11.45 5.40 -26.87
CA LYS A 36 -11.95 4.41 -25.94
C LYS A 36 -11.17 3.12 -26.21
N SER A 37 -10.35 2.72 -25.26
CA SER A 37 -9.62 1.47 -25.35
C SER A 37 -10.42 0.42 -24.60
N GLU A 38 -10.77 -0.69 -25.26
CA GLU A 38 -11.37 -1.83 -24.58
C GLU A 38 -10.27 -2.69 -23.96
N VAL A 39 -10.37 -2.94 -22.65
CA VAL A 39 -9.54 -3.92 -21.95
C VAL A 39 -10.40 -5.12 -21.62
N VAL A 40 -9.85 -6.32 -21.85
CA VAL A 40 -10.51 -7.59 -21.54
C VAL A 40 -9.90 -8.15 -20.26
N VAL A 41 -10.74 -8.36 -19.25
CA VAL A 41 -10.38 -8.92 -17.94
C VAL A 41 -11.20 -10.19 -17.75
N GLY A 42 -10.56 -11.36 -17.89
CA GLY A 42 -11.29 -12.63 -17.98
C GLY A 42 -12.24 -12.62 -19.17
N ASN A 43 -13.55 -12.76 -18.91
CA ASN A 43 -14.61 -12.71 -19.94
C ASN A 43 -15.30 -11.33 -20.02
N THR A 44 -14.88 -10.36 -19.21
CA THR A 44 -15.51 -9.04 -19.14
C THR A 44 -14.75 -8.03 -19.99
N ARG A 45 -15.48 -7.30 -20.84
CA ARG A 45 -14.92 -6.16 -21.58
C ARG A 45 -15.18 -4.88 -20.81
N ILE A 46 -14.14 -4.10 -20.61
CA ILE A 46 -14.16 -2.84 -19.86
C ILE A 46 -13.71 -1.74 -20.79
N ALA A 47 -14.59 -0.78 -21.07
CA ALA A 47 -14.22 0.41 -21.80
C ALA A 47 -13.45 1.34 -20.86
N LEU A 48 -12.16 1.56 -21.14
CA LEU A 48 -11.31 2.44 -20.36
C LEU A 48 -11.06 3.73 -21.12
N GLN A 49 -11.11 4.82 -20.36
CA GLN A 49 -10.62 6.14 -20.76
C GLN A 49 -9.51 6.51 -19.79
N TRP A 50 -8.53 7.29 -20.27
CA TRP A 50 -7.49 7.80 -19.39
C TRP A 50 -8.12 8.78 -18.38
N PRO A 51 -8.00 8.52 -17.07
CA PRO A 51 -8.52 9.40 -16.03
C PRO A 51 -7.69 10.68 -15.94
N ASN A 52 -8.33 11.80 -15.62
CA ASN A 52 -7.67 13.10 -15.50
C ASN A 52 -7.24 13.40 -14.06
N GLU A 53 -7.92 12.80 -13.08
CA GLU A 53 -7.67 12.98 -11.65
C GLU A 53 -7.22 11.67 -10.97
N ARG A 54 -6.57 11.80 -9.80
CA ARG A 54 -6.08 10.65 -9.01
C ARG A 54 -7.22 9.71 -8.62
N ASP A 55 -8.29 10.26 -8.08
CA ASP A 55 -9.40 9.48 -7.54
C ASP A 55 -10.16 8.79 -8.68
N GLU A 56 -10.27 9.45 -9.84
CA GLU A 56 -10.77 8.83 -11.07
C GLU A 56 -9.92 7.63 -11.51
N LEU A 57 -8.59 7.68 -11.35
CA LEU A 57 -7.70 6.58 -11.68
C LEU A 57 -7.80 5.43 -10.69
N THR A 58 -7.81 5.71 -9.39
CA THR A 58 -8.06 4.70 -8.34
C THR A 58 -9.40 4.01 -8.55
N ALA A 59 -10.47 4.78 -8.79
CA ALA A 59 -11.81 4.25 -9.10
C ALA A 59 -11.81 3.39 -10.36
N THR A 60 -11.05 3.78 -11.39
CA THR A 60 -10.96 3.06 -12.66
C THR A 60 -10.22 1.73 -12.48
N LEU A 61 -9.08 1.74 -11.81
CA LEU A 61 -8.32 0.52 -11.50
C LEU A 61 -9.14 -0.43 -10.63
N GLY A 62 -9.79 0.11 -9.60
CA GLY A 62 -10.68 -0.66 -8.73
C GLY A 62 -11.81 -1.34 -9.48
N ARG A 63 -12.60 -0.58 -10.25
CA ARG A 63 -13.68 -1.15 -11.09
C ARG A 63 -13.16 -2.20 -12.06
N ALA A 64 -11.96 -2.00 -12.61
CA ALA A 64 -11.38 -2.95 -13.54
C ALA A 64 -10.96 -4.27 -12.89
N LEU A 65 -10.80 -4.31 -11.57
CA LEU A 65 -10.54 -5.53 -10.80
C LEU A 65 -11.81 -6.26 -10.37
N GLU A 66 -13.01 -5.65 -10.43
CA GLU A 66 -14.27 -6.30 -10.00
C GLU A 66 -14.47 -7.69 -10.64
N PRO A 67 -14.22 -7.91 -11.95
CA PRO A 67 -14.34 -9.24 -12.56
C PRO A 67 -13.36 -10.29 -12.00
N VAL A 68 -12.24 -9.86 -11.42
CA VAL A 68 -11.27 -10.74 -10.74
C VAL A 68 -11.74 -11.05 -9.32
N LEU A 69 -12.28 -10.05 -8.62
CA LEU A 69 -12.62 -10.17 -7.20
C LEU A 69 -13.96 -10.85 -6.93
N ILE A 70 -14.96 -10.65 -7.79
CA ILE A 70 -16.29 -11.26 -7.64
C ILE A 70 -16.18 -12.80 -7.56
N PRO A 71 -15.47 -13.51 -8.47
CA PRO A 71 -15.28 -14.96 -8.36
C PRO A 71 -14.55 -15.40 -7.09
N LEU A 72 -13.71 -14.52 -6.52
CA LEU A 72 -13.00 -14.79 -5.28
C LEU A 72 -13.87 -14.53 -4.04
N GLY A 73 -15.14 -14.13 -4.19
CA GLY A 73 -16.09 -13.96 -3.09
C GLY A 73 -16.03 -12.60 -2.38
N PHE A 74 -15.42 -11.58 -2.99
CA PHE A 74 -15.42 -10.22 -2.44
C PHE A 74 -16.75 -9.51 -2.71
N GLU A 75 -17.26 -8.82 -1.69
CA GLU A 75 -18.47 -8.01 -1.85
C GLU A 75 -18.20 -6.74 -2.65
N VAL A 76 -18.94 -6.54 -3.73
CA VAL A 76 -18.89 -5.31 -4.52
C VAL A 76 -19.93 -4.32 -3.98
N LYS A 77 -19.54 -3.54 -2.96
CA LYS A 77 -20.28 -2.34 -2.58
C LYS A 77 -19.66 -1.15 -3.33
N ARG A 78 -20.47 -0.50 -4.18
CA ARG A 78 -20.04 0.73 -4.85
C ARG A 78 -19.98 1.84 -3.81
N ASP A 79 -18.78 2.36 -3.58
CA ASP A 79 -18.64 3.63 -2.89
C ASP A 79 -19.23 4.73 -3.79
N PRO A 80 -20.25 5.47 -3.33
CA PRO A 80 -20.85 6.56 -4.10
C PRO A 80 -19.90 7.76 -4.32
N ARG A 81 -18.82 7.87 -3.56
CA ARG A 81 -17.80 8.93 -3.75
C ARG A 81 -16.69 8.50 -4.70
N GLY A 82 -16.38 7.20 -4.72
CA GLY A 82 -15.46 6.60 -5.69
C GLY A 82 -13.99 6.81 -5.34
N ASP A 83 -13.72 7.33 -4.15
CA ASP A 83 -12.39 7.81 -3.78
C ASP A 83 -11.49 6.64 -3.35
N ASP A 84 -12.06 5.61 -2.72
CA ASP A 84 -11.32 4.44 -2.25
C ASP A 84 -11.90 3.12 -2.77
N PHE A 85 -11.09 2.37 -3.53
CA PHE A 85 -11.41 0.98 -3.84
C PHE A 85 -10.97 0.08 -2.69
N VAL A 86 -11.89 -0.13 -1.74
CA VAL A 86 -11.76 -1.11 -0.67
C VAL A 86 -12.78 -2.22 -0.90
N ARG A 87 -12.34 -3.48 -0.79
CA ARG A 87 -13.19 -4.68 -0.94
C ARG A 87 -12.86 -5.67 0.15
N THR A 88 -13.88 -6.22 0.79
CA THR A 88 -13.72 -7.13 1.92
C THR A 88 -14.34 -8.48 1.60
N ARG A 89 -13.66 -9.55 2.01
CA ARG A 89 -14.16 -10.92 2.06
C ARG A 89 -13.75 -11.50 3.40
N GLY A 90 -14.71 -11.68 4.31
CA GLY A 90 -14.44 -12.12 5.68
C GLY A 90 -13.32 -11.29 6.30
N ASP A 91 -12.25 -11.97 6.65
CA ASP A 91 -11.05 -11.44 7.30
C ASP A 91 -10.02 -10.80 6.34
N THR A 92 -10.27 -10.85 5.03
CA THR A 92 -9.37 -10.25 4.02
C THR A 92 -9.94 -8.96 3.46
N THR A 93 -9.14 -7.90 3.48
CA THR A 93 -9.42 -6.59 2.87
C THR A 93 -8.44 -6.32 1.75
N LEU A 94 -8.95 -5.87 0.62
CA LEU A 94 -8.20 -5.50 -0.57
C LEU A 94 -8.38 -4.00 -0.82
N THR A 95 -7.28 -3.28 -0.95
CA THR A 95 -7.29 -1.84 -1.24
C THR A 95 -6.40 -1.55 -2.44
N VAL A 96 -6.92 -0.86 -3.45
CA VAL A 96 -6.03 -0.30 -4.50
C VAL A 96 -5.50 1.02 -3.96
N CYS A 97 -4.20 1.07 -3.64
CA CYS A 97 -3.55 2.29 -3.22
C CYS A 97 -2.77 2.90 -4.38
N GLY A 98 -2.78 4.22 -4.49
CA GLY A 98 -1.86 4.95 -5.34
C GLY A 98 -1.06 5.97 -4.55
N VAL A 99 0.24 6.05 -4.83
CA VAL A 99 1.14 7.09 -4.31
C VAL A 99 1.46 8.03 -5.48
N GLY A 100 1.01 9.30 -5.39
CA GLY A 100 1.16 10.37 -6.39
C GLY A 100 -0.19 11.07 -6.67
N TYR A 101 -0.33 12.39 -6.75
CA TYR A 101 0.59 13.47 -7.12
C TYR A 101 0.67 14.58 -6.08
N ASP A 102 1.90 14.95 -5.69
CA ASP A 102 2.45 16.31 -5.73
C ASP A 102 3.96 16.09 -6.03
N ASP A 103 4.49 16.69 -7.12
CA ASP A 103 5.90 16.67 -7.58
C ASP A 103 6.51 15.47 -8.37
N HIS A 104 5.86 14.32 -8.57
CA HIS A 104 6.43 13.20 -9.38
C HIS A 104 5.74 13.03 -10.76
N PRO A 105 6.46 12.82 -11.90
CA PRO A 105 5.86 12.73 -13.25
C PRO A 105 5.02 11.48 -13.53
N HIS A 106 4.90 10.55 -12.58
CA HIS A 106 4.24 9.25 -12.78
C HIS A 106 3.38 8.88 -11.56
N TYR A 107 2.20 8.32 -11.83
CA TYR A 107 1.34 7.74 -10.80
C TYR A 107 1.83 6.31 -10.49
N ALA A 108 2.20 6.02 -9.24
CA ALA A 108 2.57 4.66 -8.83
C ALA A 108 1.39 4.01 -8.12
N CYS A 109 0.91 2.88 -8.64
CA CYS A 109 -0.21 2.11 -8.06
C CYS A 109 0.24 0.79 -7.48
N ASP A 110 -0.53 0.29 -6.54
CA ASP A 110 -0.39 -1.06 -6.04
C ASP A 110 -1.72 -1.61 -5.53
N VAL A 111 -1.72 -2.90 -5.26
CA VAL A 111 -2.80 -3.56 -4.54
C VAL A 111 -2.29 -3.94 -3.16
N LEU A 112 -2.89 -3.36 -2.12
CA LEU A 112 -2.70 -3.75 -0.73
C LEU A 112 -3.65 -4.89 -0.40
N VAL A 113 -3.11 -6.01 0.06
CA VAL A 113 -3.86 -7.12 0.64
C VAL A 113 -3.64 -7.07 2.14
N THR A 114 -4.68 -6.73 2.89
CA THR A 114 -4.68 -6.70 4.35
C THR A 114 -5.46 -7.91 4.87
N VAL A 115 -4.89 -8.66 5.81
CA VAL A 115 -5.52 -9.84 6.40
C VAL A 115 -5.65 -9.64 7.91
N ARG A 116 -6.80 -10.05 8.45
CA ARG A 116 -7.20 -9.98 9.85
C ARG A 116 -7.47 -11.38 10.37
N HIS A 117 -6.47 -12.06 10.90
CA HIS A 117 -6.66 -13.42 11.40
C HIS A 117 -7.11 -13.40 12.86
N HIS A 118 -8.34 -13.82 13.15
CA HIS A 118 -8.95 -13.75 14.49
C HIS A 118 -8.06 -14.29 15.64
N VAL A 119 -7.35 -15.41 15.44
CA VAL A 119 -6.41 -15.95 16.46
C VAL A 119 -5.28 -14.96 16.76
N VAL A 120 -4.74 -14.31 15.72
CA VAL A 120 -3.67 -13.33 15.90
C VAL A 120 -4.22 -12.09 16.60
N GLU A 121 -5.39 -11.60 16.19
CA GLU A 121 -6.03 -10.44 16.82
C GLU A 121 -6.31 -10.65 18.30
N GLN A 122 -6.81 -11.83 18.69
CA GLN A 122 -7.07 -12.16 20.09
C GLN A 122 -5.79 -12.18 20.93
N LEU A 123 -4.69 -12.69 20.37
CA LEU A 123 -3.38 -12.70 21.03
C LEU A 123 -2.74 -11.32 21.09
N LEU A 124 -2.98 -10.46 20.10
CA LEU A 124 -2.55 -9.06 20.15
C LEU A 124 -3.32 -8.30 21.23
N ALA A 125 -4.65 -8.42 21.23
CA ALA A 125 -5.53 -7.74 22.17
C ALA A 125 -5.29 -8.17 23.63
N SER A 126 -4.73 -9.36 23.89
CA SER A 126 -4.41 -9.81 25.25
C SER A 126 -3.20 -9.11 25.86
N VAL A 127 -2.35 -8.47 25.04
CA VAL A 127 -1.10 -7.84 25.48
C VAL A 127 -1.07 -6.35 25.19
N VAL A 128 -1.64 -5.91 24.06
CA VAL A 128 -1.61 -4.52 23.61
C VAL A 128 -3.04 -3.97 23.56
N PRO A 129 -3.47 -3.18 24.57
CA PRO A 129 -4.82 -2.60 24.60
C PRO A 129 -5.09 -1.71 23.38
N GLY A 130 -6.28 -1.79 22.79
CA GLY A 130 -6.68 -0.94 21.65
C GLY A 130 -6.29 -1.47 20.27
N ASN A 131 -5.70 -2.67 20.18
CA ASN A 131 -5.29 -3.32 18.93
C ASN A 131 -6.27 -4.42 18.46
N GLU A 132 -7.54 -4.36 18.85
CA GLU A 132 -8.55 -5.38 18.57
C GLU A 132 -8.96 -5.47 17.09
N TYR A 133 -8.56 -4.49 16.28
CA TYR A 133 -8.89 -4.39 14.86
C TYR A 133 -7.66 -4.21 13.97
N THR A 134 -6.47 -4.36 14.55
CA THR A 134 -5.21 -4.18 13.84
C THR A 134 -5.02 -5.31 12.86
N ALA A 135 -4.66 -4.97 11.62
CA ALA A 135 -4.33 -5.95 10.60
C ALA A 135 -3.28 -6.93 11.14
N THR A 136 -3.56 -8.23 11.00
CA THR A 136 -2.55 -9.27 11.25
C THR A 136 -1.37 -9.09 10.30
N TRP A 137 -1.66 -8.71 9.06
CA TRP A 137 -0.66 -8.54 8.03
C TRP A 137 -1.18 -7.65 6.89
N THR A 138 -0.27 -6.97 6.19
CA THR A 138 -0.58 -6.19 4.98
C THR A 138 0.53 -6.38 3.95
N MET A 139 0.19 -6.69 2.70
CA MET A 139 1.15 -6.84 1.61
C MET A 139 0.83 -5.98 0.41
N ARG A 140 1.90 -5.45 -0.16
CA ARG A 140 1.92 -4.82 -1.48
C ARG A 140 2.12 -5.88 -2.54
N LEU A 141 1.18 -6.02 -3.47
CA LEU A 141 1.25 -7.07 -4.48
C LEU A 141 2.48 -6.92 -5.39
N SER A 142 2.96 -5.69 -5.62
CA SER A 142 4.19 -5.46 -6.39
C SER A 142 5.46 -5.98 -5.70
N ASN A 143 5.47 -6.09 -4.37
CA ASN A 143 6.63 -6.61 -3.62
C ASN A 143 6.90 -8.09 -3.91
N LEU A 144 5.87 -8.87 -4.28
CA LEU A 144 6.04 -10.26 -4.71
C LEU A 144 6.95 -10.39 -5.94
N GLU A 145 7.13 -9.32 -6.71
CA GLU A 145 8.02 -9.24 -7.87
C GLU A 145 9.22 -8.29 -7.62
N SER A 146 9.46 -7.91 -6.36
CA SER A 146 10.52 -6.95 -6.01
C SER A 146 10.38 -5.60 -6.72
N HIS A 147 9.14 -5.10 -6.86
CA HIS A 147 8.83 -3.79 -7.43
C HIS A 147 8.26 -2.86 -6.35
N GLY A 148 8.60 -1.56 -6.40
CA GLY A 148 8.10 -0.53 -5.46
C GLY A 148 6.72 0.05 -5.81
N GLY A 149 6.00 -0.58 -6.74
CA GLY A 149 4.71 -0.14 -7.29
C GLY A 149 4.71 -0.14 -8.82
N PHE A 150 3.53 -0.10 -9.41
CA PHE A 150 3.31 -0.06 -10.86
C PHE A 150 3.18 1.38 -11.36
N ALA A 151 4.12 1.83 -12.20
CA ALA A 151 4.05 3.14 -12.82
C ALA A 151 2.96 3.18 -13.91
N ILE A 152 1.84 3.83 -13.64
CA ILE A 152 0.71 3.97 -14.56
C ILE A 152 0.79 5.31 -15.26
N THR A 153 1.10 5.28 -16.56
CA THR A 153 1.24 6.48 -17.41
C THR A 153 0.45 6.40 -18.71
N SER A 154 -0.20 5.26 -18.96
CA SER A 154 -1.03 5.03 -20.13
C SER A 154 -2.06 3.94 -19.88
N VAL A 155 -3.06 3.83 -20.76
CA VAL A 155 -4.07 2.74 -20.69
C VAL A 155 -3.43 1.35 -20.82
N ARG A 156 -2.32 1.22 -21.56
CA ARG A 156 -1.58 -0.05 -21.64
C ARG A 156 -1.00 -0.48 -20.29
N HIS A 157 -0.60 0.47 -19.45
CA HIS A 157 -0.12 0.16 -18.10
C HIS A 157 -1.28 -0.25 -17.18
N ILE A 158 -2.47 0.35 -17.35
CA ILE A 158 -3.67 -0.09 -16.65
C ILE A 158 -3.98 -1.56 -17.00
N GLU A 159 -3.96 -1.91 -18.28
CA GLU A 159 -4.15 -3.29 -18.73
C GLU A 159 -3.10 -4.24 -18.13
N ALA A 160 -1.83 -3.86 -18.15
CA ALA A 160 -0.75 -4.65 -17.56
C ALA A 160 -0.94 -4.86 -16.05
N PHE A 161 -1.31 -3.80 -15.32
CA PHE A 161 -1.63 -3.86 -13.90
C PHE A 161 -2.78 -4.83 -13.61
N ILE A 162 -3.88 -4.74 -14.36
CA ILE A 162 -5.03 -5.63 -14.17
C ILE A 162 -4.66 -7.08 -14.46
N LYS A 163 -3.92 -7.35 -15.55
CA LYS A 163 -3.45 -8.71 -15.87
C LYS A 163 -2.54 -9.27 -14.78
N PHE A 164 -1.66 -8.42 -14.24
CA PHE A 164 -0.81 -8.78 -13.12
C PHE A 164 -1.64 -9.16 -11.88
N ALA A 165 -2.57 -8.30 -11.48
CA ALA A 165 -3.45 -8.54 -10.34
C ALA A 165 -4.31 -9.78 -10.53
N ALA A 166 -4.92 -9.96 -11.71
CA ALA A 166 -5.73 -11.14 -12.05
C ALA A 166 -4.97 -12.46 -11.91
N ARG A 167 -3.68 -12.46 -12.22
CA ARG A 167 -2.82 -13.63 -12.11
C ARG A 167 -2.39 -13.93 -10.66
N LYS A 168 -2.20 -12.90 -9.84
CA LYS A 168 -1.60 -13.05 -8.51
C LYS A 168 -2.61 -13.12 -7.37
N LEU A 169 -3.70 -12.36 -7.45
CA LEU A 169 -4.70 -12.26 -6.39
C LEU A 169 -5.35 -13.60 -6.01
N PRO A 170 -5.77 -14.47 -6.96
CA PRO A 170 -6.39 -15.75 -6.59
C PRO A 170 -5.48 -16.60 -5.68
N ALA A 171 -4.22 -16.78 -6.08
CA ALA A 171 -3.27 -17.59 -5.33
C ALA A 171 -2.89 -16.99 -3.98
N VAL A 172 -2.88 -15.66 -3.86
CA VAL A 172 -2.65 -14.98 -2.58
C VAL A 172 -3.85 -15.17 -1.66
N VAL A 173 -5.07 -14.91 -2.15
CA VAL A 173 -6.30 -14.99 -1.36
C VAL A 173 -6.56 -16.41 -0.85
N GLU A 174 -6.30 -17.44 -1.66
CA GLU A 174 -6.43 -18.85 -1.22
C GLU A 174 -5.48 -19.21 -0.07
N ARG A 175 -4.34 -18.53 0.03
CA ARG A 175 -3.30 -18.77 1.04
C ARG A 175 -3.53 -17.98 2.33
N CYS A 176 -4.47 -17.03 2.34
CA CYS A 176 -4.70 -16.17 3.49
C CYS A 176 -5.28 -16.89 4.71
N ASP A 177 -5.91 -18.06 4.53
CA ASP A 177 -6.52 -18.82 5.63
C ASP A 177 -5.52 -19.77 6.34
N ASP A 178 -4.31 -19.96 5.80
CA ASP A 178 -3.26 -20.82 6.38
C ASP A 178 -2.14 -19.97 7.00
N LEU A 179 -1.96 -20.09 8.33
CA LEU A 179 -0.95 -19.37 9.10
C LEU A 179 0.49 -19.61 8.59
N HIS A 180 0.82 -20.82 8.14
CA HIS A 180 2.16 -21.12 7.61
C HIS A 180 2.37 -20.57 6.20
N GLU A 181 1.31 -20.49 5.40
CA GLU A 181 1.37 -19.84 4.10
C GLU A 181 1.48 -18.32 4.26
N LEU A 182 0.71 -17.73 5.17
CA LEU A 182 0.84 -16.33 5.55
C LEU A 182 2.26 -16.00 6.01
N ASP A 183 2.85 -16.78 6.94
CA ASP A 183 4.22 -16.56 7.42
C ASP A 183 5.24 -16.58 6.27
N ARG A 184 5.11 -17.54 5.35
CA ARG A 184 5.97 -17.60 4.16
C ARG A 184 5.86 -16.35 3.29
N ILE A 185 4.66 -15.79 3.16
CA ILE A 185 4.47 -14.56 2.38
C ILE A 185 5.07 -13.35 3.13
N ILE A 186 4.85 -13.23 4.45
CA ILE A 186 5.47 -12.17 5.27
C ILE A 186 6.98 -12.19 5.12
N ASN A 187 7.61 -13.36 5.25
CA ASN A 187 9.07 -13.47 5.16
C ASN A 187 9.62 -13.19 3.76
N ALA A 188 8.79 -13.31 2.72
CA ALA A 188 9.11 -12.84 1.38
C ALA A 188 8.98 -11.30 1.27
N ASP A 189 8.00 -10.70 1.95
CA ASP A 189 7.79 -9.24 2.02
C ASP A 189 8.47 -8.62 3.25
N ARG A 190 9.81 -8.71 3.31
CA ARG A 190 10.63 -8.15 4.40
C ARG A 190 10.45 -6.64 4.58
N THR A 191 9.94 -5.95 3.55
CA THR A 191 9.79 -4.50 3.56
C THR A 191 8.76 -4.00 4.56
N GLN A 192 7.80 -4.82 4.98
CA GLN A 192 6.86 -4.42 6.04
C GLN A 192 7.56 -4.41 7.40
N ILE A 193 8.33 -5.45 7.73
CA ILE A 193 9.16 -5.43 8.93
C ILE A 193 10.14 -4.25 8.86
N ASP A 194 10.60 -3.88 7.66
CA ASP A 194 11.53 -2.78 7.45
C ASP A 194 10.91 -1.37 7.39
N GLY A 195 9.64 -1.25 7.03
CA GLY A 195 8.95 0.01 6.70
C GLY A 195 7.81 0.40 7.65
N VAL A 196 7.64 -0.32 8.76
CA VAL A 196 6.66 0.03 9.79
C VAL A 196 7.02 1.35 10.47
N ASP A 197 6.20 2.36 10.22
CA ASP A 197 6.04 3.51 11.11
C ASP A 197 5.55 2.99 12.47
N PHE A 198 6.37 3.28 13.50
CA PHE A 198 6.17 3.08 14.94
C PHE A 198 4.80 2.47 15.33
N ALA A 199 4.81 1.20 15.78
CA ALA A 199 3.71 0.44 16.45
C ALA A 199 2.88 -0.61 15.67
N SER A 200 3.34 -1.16 14.53
CA SER A 200 2.53 -2.17 13.79
C SER A 200 3.22 -3.48 13.40
N ALA A 201 4.36 -3.83 14.02
CA ALA A 201 5.07 -5.09 13.75
C ALA A 201 4.50 -6.30 14.52
N GLU A 202 3.55 -6.09 15.41
CA GLU A 202 3.07 -7.08 16.37
C GLU A 202 2.37 -8.26 15.67
N GLY A 203 1.51 -7.99 14.67
CA GLY A 203 0.81 -9.03 13.91
C GLY A 203 1.76 -10.03 13.23
N PRO A 204 2.76 -9.56 12.46
CA PRO A 204 3.81 -10.42 11.92
C PRO A 204 4.57 -11.25 12.97
N ILE A 205 4.82 -10.72 14.15
CA ILE A 205 5.51 -11.44 15.24
C ILE A 205 4.64 -12.57 15.81
N VAL A 206 3.36 -12.32 16.08
CA VAL A 206 2.42 -13.36 16.52
C VAL A 206 2.32 -14.47 15.48
N LEU A 207 2.21 -14.10 14.20
CA LEU A 207 2.14 -15.07 13.12
C LEU A 207 3.39 -15.94 13.05
N ALA A 208 4.58 -15.34 13.14
CA ALA A 208 5.85 -16.06 13.14
C ALA A 208 5.95 -17.06 14.30
N TRP A 209 5.44 -16.69 15.50
CA TRP A 209 5.36 -17.61 16.63
C TRP A 209 4.43 -18.80 16.35
N LEU A 210 3.20 -18.53 15.92
CA LEU A 210 2.20 -19.55 15.63
C LEU A 210 2.65 -20.52 14.52
N ALA A 211 3.36 -20.01 13.52
CA ALA A 211 3.92 -20.81 12.44
C ALA A 211 5.17 -21.63 12.84
N GLY A 212 5.67 -21.47 14.07
CA GLY A 212 6.89 -22.12 14.54
C GLY A 212 8.14 -21.66 13.79
N ASN A 213 8.20 -20.39 13.41
CA ASN A 213 9.26 -19.84 12.59
C ASN A 213 10.61 -19.87 13.33
N PRO A 214 11.67 -20.48 12.76
CA PRO A 214 12.97 -20.56 13.41
C PRO A 214 13.66 -19.19 13.61
N ASN A 215 13.25 -18.16 12.87
CA ASN A 215 13.80 -16.80 12.96
C ASN A 215 13.07 -15.91 13.96
N PHE A 216 12.05 -16.43 14.67
CA PHE A 216 11.21 -15.65 15.57
C PHE A 216 12.01 -14.74 16.52
N GLU A 217 13.02 -15.30 17.20
CA GLU A 217 13.84 -14.54 18.15
C GLU A 217 14.62 -13.39 17.48
N SER A 218 15.11 -13.61 16.25
CA SER A 218 15.78 -12.56 15.48
C SER A 218 14.81 -11.48 15.00
N MET A 219 13.58 -11.86 14.66
CA MET A 219 12.52 -10.92 14.29
C MET A 219 12.09 -10.05 15.47
N VAL A 220 11.92 -10.65 16.66
CA VAL A 220 11.61 -9.91 17.90
C VAL A 220 12.72 -8.92 18.23
N ALA A 221 13.98 -9.37 18.23
CA ALA A 221 15.11 -8.49 18.49
C ALA A 221 15.20 -7.33 17.49
N TYR A 222 15.00 -7.62 16.20
CA TYR A 222 14.99 -6.57 15.17
C TYR A 222 13.85 -5.56 15.36
N ALA A 223 12.62 -6.04 15.59
CA ALA A 223 11.47 -5.18 15.83
C ALA A 223 11.64 -4.33 17.11
N ASP A 224 12.23 -4.90 18.17
CA ASP A 224 12.53 -4.18 19.40
C ASP A 224 13.51 -3.01 19.20
N THR A 225 14.50 -3.14 18.31
CA THR A 225 15.45 -2.05 18.02
C THR A 225 14.83 -0.79 17.42
N ARG A 226 13.58 -0.88 16.95
CA ARG A 226 12.87 0.21 16.27
C ARG A 226 12.10 1.11 17.22
N TYR A 227 11.88 0.67 18.46
CA TYR A 227 11.26 1.52 19.46
C TYR A 227 12.24 2.57 19.97
N ASP A 228 11.77 3.81 20.11
CA ASP A 228 12.54 4.82 20.83
C ASP A 228 12.53 4.48 22.33
N ARG A 229 13.65 3.96 22.82
CA ARG A 229 13.85 3.59 24.22
C ARG A 229 13.75 4.76 25.19
N ARG A 230 13.74 6.00 24.71
CA ARG A 230 13.53 7.20 25.54
C ARG A 230 12.06 7.40 25.91
N GLU A 231 11.14 6.84 25.12
CA GLU A 231 9.70 7.02 25.28
C GLU A 231 9.03 5.85 26.01
N ILE A 232 9.79 4.78 26.30
CA ILE A 232 9.28 3.55 26.90
C ILE A 232 10.03 3.24 28.19
N GLU A 233 9.29 3.20 29.30
CA GLU A 233 9.78 2.68 30.57
C GLU A 233 9.60 1.15 30.60
N GLY A 234 10.70 0.41 30.71
CA GLY A 234 10.70 -1.06 30.81
C GLY A 234 10.76 -1.79 29.47
N ASP A 235 10.09 -2.95 29.40
CA ASP A 235 10.04 -3.78 28.20
C ASP A 235 9.15 -3.16 27.14
N THR A 236 9.55 -3.24 25.87
CA THR A 236 8.73 -2.77 24.74
C THR A 236 7.50 -3.66 24.56
N PRO A 237 6.42 -3.16 23.92
CA PRO A 237 5.25 -3.98 23.60
C PRO A 237 5.60 -5.27 22.84
N ILE A 238 6.58 -5.24 21.95
CA ILE A 238 7.04 -6.42 21.22
C ILE A 238 7.71 -7.46 22.13
N VAL A 239 8.54 -7.02 23.09
CA VAL A 239 9.15 -7.93 24.07
C VAL A 239 8.09 -8.51 24.99
N GLN A 240 7.16 -7.68 25.49
CA GLN A 240 6.03 -8.13 26.32
C GLN A 240 5.16 -9.15 25.58
N LEU A 241 4.90 -8.92 24.29
CA LEU A 241 4.17 -9.84 23.42
C LEU A 241 4.91 -11.15 23.23
N ALA A 242 6.20 -11.11 22.92
CA ALA A 242 7.00 -12.32 22.77
C ALA A 242 7.03 -13.16 24.06
N ASP A 243 7.19 -12.52 25.22
CA ASP A 243 7.15 -13.19 26.52
C ASP A 243 5.76 -13.72 26.86
N HIS A 244 4.70 -13.05 26.45
CA HIS A 244 3.35 -13.58 26.58
C HIS A 244 3.21 -14.87 25.77
N LEU A 245 3.52 -14.82 24.47
CA LEU A 245 3.43 -15.97 23.55
C LEU A 245 4.20 -17.19 24.07
N ARG A 246 5.45 -16.99 24.54
CA ARG A 246 6.28 -18.06 25.12
C ARG A 246 5.64 -18.74 26.33
N ARG A 247 4.91 -17.99 27.15
CA ARG A 247 4.31 -18.49 28.40
C ARG A 247 2.95 -19.11 28.20
N THR A 248 2.16 -18.63 27.24
CA THR A 248 0.73 -18.93 27.15
C THR A 248 0.33 -19.69 25.90
N VAL A 249 1.15 -19.70 24.85
CA VAL A 249 0.80 -20.29 23.54
C VAL A 249 1.76 -21.44 23.18
N PRO A 250 1.34 -22.70 23.33
CA PRO A 250 2.16 -23.83 22.90
C PRO A 250 2.26 -23.87 21.37
N VAL A 251 3.49 -23.83 20.85
CA VAL A 251 3.73 -24.07 19.41
C VAL A 251 3.55 -25.56 19.14
N GLU A 252 2.66 -25.92 18.21
CA GLU A 252 2.62 -27.28 17.69
C GLU A 252 3.96 -27.58 17.01
N ARG A 253 4.84 -28.27 17.74
CA ARG A 253 6.07 -28.81 17.16
C ARG A 253 5.65 -29.81 16.10
N ARG A 254 5.77 -29.43 14.82
CA ARG A 254 5.76 -30.41 13.73
C ARG A 254 6.81 -31.46 14.09
N ARG A 255 6.35 -32.68 14.40
CA ARG A 255 7.23 -33.84 14.27
C ARG A 255 7.79 -33.78 12.86
N PRO A 256 9.11 -33.88 12.65
CA PRO A 256 9.59 -34.14 11.30
C PRO A 256 8.85 -35.38 10.82
N ALA A 257 8.29 -35.31 9.61
CA ALA A 257 7.81 -36.50 8.93
C ALA A 257 9.02 -37.44 8.82
N THR A 258 9.12 -38.38 9.76
CA THR A 258 10.16 -39.38 9.78
C THR A 258 9.85 -40.40 8.69
N GLY A 259 10.72 -40.46 7.69
CA GLY A 259 11.07 -41.66 6.93
C GLY A 259 10.06 -42.11 5.89
#